data_AF-A0A0G0CJP2-F1
#
_entry.id   AF-A0A0G0CJP2-F1
#
_cell.length_a   1.000
_cell.length_b   1.000
_cell.length_c   1.000
_cell.angle_alpha   90.00
_cell.angle_beta   90.00
_cell.angle_gamma   90.00
#
_symmetry.space_group_name_H-M   'P 1'
#
loop_
_entity.id
_entity.type
_entity.pdbx_description
1 polymer ?
#
loop_
_entity_poly.entity_id
_entity_poly.type
_entity_poly.pdbx_seq_one_letter_code
_entity_poly.pdbx_strand_id
1 'polypeptide(L)' 'MKFRQALFWDINPTKIDTKKNSQYVIERILDLGNDKEVKWMLKTYNKSVLKKVVVNSRSIAPQTKSLWTLMLKVK' A
#
# COMPACT_ATOMS: atom_id res chain seq x y z
N MET A 1 0.17 -2.43 14.51
CA MET A 1 -0.16 -1.02 14.18
C MET A 1 -1.67 -0.91 14.06
N LYS A 2 -2.29 0.20 14.50
CA LYS A 2 -3.73 0.46 14.27
C LYS A 2 -3.88 1.33 13.03
N PHE A 3 -4.61 0.86 12.03
CA PHE A 3 -4.90 1.67 10.83
C PHE A 3 -6.00 2.68 11.10
N ARG A 4 -5.93 3.82 10.42
CA ARG A 4 -7.02 4.80 10.40
C ARG A 4 -8.17 4.27 9.54
N GLN A 5 -9.40 4.56 9.96
CA GLN A 5 -10.59 4.24 9.16
C GLN A 5 -10.53 4.88 7.75
N ALA A 6 -9.86 6.02 7.61
CA ALA A 6 -9.70 6.72 6.32
C ALA A 6 -9.00 5.87 5.23
N LEU A 7 -8.15 4.90 5.59
CA LEU A 7 -7.54 3.98 4.62
C LEU A 7 -8.51 2.93 4.10
N PHE A 8 -9.56 2.64 4.87
CA PHE A 8 -10.46 1.51 4.68
C PHE A 8 -11.90 1.97 4.91
N TRP A 9 -12.28 3.10 4.32
CA TRP A 9 -13.60 3.70 4.56
C TRP A 9 -14.76 2.76 4.19
N ASP A 10 -14.50 1.79 3.32
CA ASP A 10 -15.41 0.76 2.81
C ASP A 10 -15.50 -0.50 3.69
N ILE A 11 -14.56 -0.75 4.62
CA ILE A 11 -14.53 -1.97 5.43
C ILE A 11 -14.10 -1.72 6.87
N ASN A 12 -14.41 -2.65 7.78
CA ASN A 12 -13.91 -2.56 9.15
C ASN A 12 -12.41 -2.97 9.19
N PRO A 13 -11.48 -2.08 9.60
CA PRO A 13 -10.05 -2.37 9.65
C PRO A 13 -9.68 -3.54 10.56
N THR A 14 -10.51 -3.86 11.56
CA THR A 14 -10.24 -4.97 12.50
C THR A 14 -10.39 -6.34 11.84
N LYS A 15 -11.06 -6.41 10.68
CA LYS A 15 -11.27 -7.67 9.93
C LYS A 15 -10.21 -7.90 8.85
N ILE A 16 -9.27 -6.96 8.66
CA ILE A 16 -8.25 -7.05 7.61
C ILE A 16 -7.09 -7.91 8.08
N ASP A 17 -6.82 -9.00 7.36
CA ASP A 17 -5.59 -9.76 7.52
C ASP A 17 -4.52 -9.14 6.61
N THR A 18 -3.52 -8.47 7.21
CA THR A 18 -2.48 -7.77 6.45
C THR A 18 -1.60 -8.69 5.61
N LYS A 19 -1.56 -9.99 5.90
CA LYS A 19 -0.81 -10.96 5.08
C LYS A 19 -1.67 -11.44 3.91
N LYS A 20 -2.89 -11.90 4.19
CA LYS A 20 -3.81 -12.42 3.15
C LYS A 20 -4.28 -11.31 2.21
N ASN A 21 -4.56 -10.11 2.73
CA ASN A 21 -5.04 -8.96 1.97
C ASN A 21 -3.90 -7.97 1.63
N SER A 22 -2.66 -8.46 1.54
CA SER A 22 -1.47 -7.63 1.34
C SER A 22 -1.56 -6.66 0.16
N GLN A 23 -2.03 -7.11 -1.01
CA GLN A 23 -2.19 -6.23 -2.17
C GLN A 23 -3.11 -5.04 -1.86
N TYR A 24 -4.31 -5.31 -1.34
CA TYR A 24 -5.28 -4.27 -1.01
C TYR A 24 -4.74 -3.30 0.04
N VAL A 25 -4.09 -3.81 1.11
CA VAL A 25 -3.48 -2.95 2.14
C VAL A 25 -2.38 -2.07 1.57
N ILE A 26 -1.52 -2.61 0.70
CA ILE A 26 -0.46 -1.85 0.03
C ILE A 26 -1.09 -0.75 -0.82
N GLU A 27 -2.04 -1.09 -1.71
CA GLU A 27 -2.71 -0.11 -2.58
C GLU A 27 -3.34 1.04 -1.79
N ARG A 28 -4.04 0.74 -0.68
CA ARG A 28 -4.61 1.76 0.20
C ARG A 28 -3.56 2.68 0.82
N ILE A 29 -2.44 2.13 1.30
CA ILE A 29 -1.37 2.93 1.89
C ILE A 29 -0.65 3.76 0.82
N LEU A 30 -0.47 3.26 -0.40
CA LEU A 30 0.20 4.00 -1.47
C LEU A 30 -0.56 5.28 -1.84
N ASP A 31 -1.89 5.22 -1.92
CA ASP A 31 -2.72 6.38 -2.30
C ASP A 31 -3.11 7.28 -1.12
N LEU A 32 -3.44 6.69 0.04
CA LEU A 32 -4.12 7.39 1.14
C LEU A 32 -3.31 7.40 2.45
N GLY A 33 -2.13 6.77 2.44
CA GLY A 33 -1.26 6.61 3.59
C GLY A 33 -0.52 7.89 3.96
N ASN A 34 -0.29 8.06 5.26
CA ASN A 34 0.67 9.02 5.79
C ASN A 34 2.05 8.39 6.04
N ASP A 35 3.01 9.20 6.46
CA ASP A 35 4.38 8.76 6.71
C ASP A 35 4.50 7.57 7.68
N LYS A 36 3.64 7.51 8.71
CA LYS A 36 3.65 6.40 9.68
C LYS A 36 3.21 5.10 9.01
N GLU A 37 2.17 5.15 8.20
CA GLU A 37 1.63 4.00 7.47
C GLU A 37 2.57 3.52 6.37
N VAL A 38 3.15 4.46 5.64
CA VAL A 38 4.18 4.19 4.64
C VAL A 38 5.40 3.53 5.28
N LYS A 39 5.91 4.07 6.40
CA LYS A 39 7.06 3.48 7.12
C LYS A 39 6.75 2.08 7.62
N TRP A 40 5.52 1.83 8.07
CA TRP A 40 5.10 0.49 8.46
C TRP A 40 5.02 -0.45 7.26
N MET A 41 4.45 -0.02 6.13
CA MET A 41 4.36 -0.81 4.90
C MET A 41 5.75 -1.22 4.39
N LEU A 42 6.69 -0.27 4.35
CA LEU A 42 8.07 -0.52 3.91
C LEU A 42 8.84 -1.49 4.82
N LYS A 43 8.50 -1.55 6.12
CA LYS A 43 9.07 -2.50 7.08
C LYS A 43 8.41 -3.87 7.03
N THR A 44 7.14 -3.93 6.65
CA THR A 44 6.31 -5.15 6.73
C THR A 44 6.38 -5.97 5.46
N TYR A 45 6.43 -5.32 4.30
CA TYR A 45 6.44 -6.00 3.01
C TYR A 45 7.80 -5.89 2.34
N ASN A 46 8.24 -7.01 1.78
CA ASN A 46 9.46 -7.06 1.00
C ASN A 46 9.35 -6.15 -0.22
N LYS A 47 10.47 -5.54 -0.60
CA LYS A 47 10.54 -4.61 -1.74
C LYS A 47 10.04 -5.25 -3.05
N SER A 48 10.27 -6.55 -3.26
CA SER A 48 9.77 -7.29 -4.43
C SER A 48 8.23 -7.31 -4.50
N VAL A 49 7.56 -7.49 -3.36
CA VAL A 49 6.09 -7.49 -3.27
C VAL A 49 5.56 -6.09 -3.58
N LEU A 50 6.16 -5.05 -3.00
CA LEU A 50 5.77 -3.66 -3.26
C LEU A 50 5.90 -3.31 -4.75
N LYS A 51 7.03 -3.67 -5.37
CA LYS A 51 7.24 -3.49 -6.82
C LYS A 51 6.16 -4.22 -7.63
N LYS A 52 5.87 -5.48 -7.28
CA LYS A 52 4.83 -6.27 -7.96
C LYS A 52 3.46 -5.60 -7.88
N VAL A 53 3.10 -5.06 -6.71
CA VAL A 53 1.83 -4.34 -6.53
C VAL A 53 1.82 -3.05 -7.34
N VAL A 54 2.85 -2.21 -7.25
CA VAL A 54 2.91 -0.94 -8.01
C VAL A 54 2.80 -1.18 -9.52
N VAL A 55 3.48 -2.18 -10.07
CA VAL A 55 3.45 -2.49 -11.51
C VAL A 55 2.07 -3.02 -11.94
N ASN A 56 1.51 -3.97 -11.20
CA ASN A 56 0.31 -4.70 -11.62
C ASN A 56 -1.01 -4.04 -11.18
N SER A 57 -0.96 -3.15 -10.19
CA SER A 57 -2.17 -2.51 -9.68
C SER A 57 -2.81 -1.61 -10.75
N ARG A 58 -4.13 -1.76 -10.86
CA ARG A 58 -5.04 -0.92 -11.65
C ARG A 58 -5.87 0.02 -10.78
N SER A 59 -5.76 -0.13 -9.46
CA SER A 59 -6.58 0.59 -8.48
C SER A 59 -5.89 1.84 -7.95
N ILE A 60 -4.55 1.91 -8.03
CA ILE A 60 -3.80 3.08 -7.60
C ILE A 60 -3.85 4.21 -8.62
N ALA A 61 -3.85 5.45 -8.13
CA ALA A 61 -3.89 6.62 -9.00
C ALA A 61 -2.62 6.70 -9.90
N PRO A 62 -2.72 7.20 -11.14
CA PRO A 62 -1.58 7.28 -12.06
C PRO A 62 -0.38 8.03 -11.49
N GLN A 63 -0.61 9.18 -10.82
CA GLN A 63 0.45 9.96 -10.18
C GLN A 63 1.12 9.20 -9.03
N THR A 64 0.34 8.46 -8.23
CA THR A 64 0.85 7.59 -7.16
C THR A 64 1.74 6.50 -7.75
N LYS A 65 1.28 5.84 -8.81
CA LYS A 65 2.06 4.81 -9.52
C LYS A 65 3.39 5.37 -10.02
N SER A 66 3.38 6.55 -10.64
CA SER A 66 4.60 7.22 -11.13
C SER A 66 5.57 7.52 -9.98
N LEU A 67 5.09 8.12 -8.89
CA LEU A 67 5.89 8.40 -7.70
C LEU A 67 6.54 7.12 -7.14
N TRP A 68 5.76 6.07 -6.93
CA TRP A 68 6.25 4.84 -6.31
C TRP A 68 7.14 4.00 -7.23
N THR A 69 6.96 4.11 -8.54
CA THR A 69 7.88 3.54 -9.54
C THR A 69 9.28 4.13 -9.37
N LEU A 70 9.37 5.46 -9.21
CA LEU A 70 10.63 6.17 -8.95
C LEU A 70 11.21 5.80 -7.57
N MET A 71 10.41 5.88 -6.51
CA MET A 71 10.85 5.61 -5.13
C MET A 71 11.39 4.18 -4.95
N LEU A 72 10.74 3.20 -5.57
CA LEU A 72 11.15 1.80 -5.46
C LEU A 72 12.22 1.41 -6.48
N LYS A 73 12.58 2.29 -7.42
CA LYS A 73 13.47 2.00 -8.55
C LYS A 73 13.00 0.74 -9.28
N VAL A 74 11.74 0.73 -9.68
CA VAL A 74 11.20 -0.29 -10.59
C VAL A 74 11.92 -0.09 -11.92
N LYS A 75 12.52 -1.16 -12.44
CA LYS A 75 13.17 -1.19 -13.76
C LYS A 75 12.18 -1.76 -14.75
#